data_AF-A0A2N9ILB7-F1
#
_entry.id   AF-A0A2N9ILB7-F1
#
_cell.length_a   1.000
_cell.length_b   1.000
_cell.length_c   1.000
_cell.angle_alpha   90.00
_cell.angle_beta   90.00
_cell.angle_gamma   90.00
#
_symmetry.space_group_name_H-M   'P 1'
#
loop_
_entity.id
_entity.type
_entity.pdbx_description
1 polymer ?
#
loop_
_entity_poly.entity_id
_entity_poly.type
_entity_poly.pdbx_seq_one_letter_code
_entity_poly.pdbx_strand_id
1 'polypeptide(L)'
;MRKNSVGPLRTQHQVHVSQWKIKKVLVEPDVALDRMFKFTRAEIEHIYQNLDAEKVHKAKDGKDVGVKMVDFDTGTEHELLFRKVRHGDVYGFKLGWLTHFVLRRRLKVGEEI
;
A
#
# COMPACT_ATOMS: atom_id res chain seq x y z
N MET A 1 49.10 18.17 -32.53
CA MET A 1 47.76 18.56 -32.04
C MET A 1 46.74 17.49 -32.44
N ARG A 2 46.24 16.69 -31.51
CA ARG A 2 45.16 15.71 -31.75
C ARG A 2 43.92 16.19 -31.01
N LYS A 3 42.82 16.41 -31.72
CA LYS A 3 41.53 16.82 -31.15
C LYS A 3 40.83 15.57 -30.60
N ASN A 4 40.55 15.56 -29.30
CA ASN A 4 39.67 14.60 -28.66
C ASN A 4 38.22 14.98 -29.00
N SER A 5 37.49 14.08 -29.65
CA SER A 5 36.05 14.18 -29.83
C SER A 5 35.39 13.09 -28.99
N VAL A 6 35.04 13.41 -27.75
CA VAL A 6 34.19 12.56 -26.92
C VAL A 6 32.76 12.88 -27.31
N GLY A 7 32.10 11.96 -28.02
CA GLY A 7 30.68 12.05 -28.32
C GLY A 7 29.84 11.97 -27.03
N PRO A 8 28.62 12.53 -27.01
CA PRO A 8 27.81 12.54 -25.80
C PRO A 8 27.42 11.10 -25.44
N LEU A 9 27.80 10.69 -24.23
CA LEU A 9 27.29 9.48 -23.59
C LEU A 9 25.78 9.67 -23.42
N ARG A 10 25.02 9.01 -24.29
CA ARG A 10 23.56 8.95 -24.19
C ARG A 10 23.23 8.01 -23.05
N THR A 11 23.18 8.56 -21.83
CA THR A 11 22.69 7.84 -20.66
C THR A 11 21.25 7.44 -20.93
N GLN A 12 21.03 6.17 -21.28
CA GLN A 12 19.69 5.62 -21.34
C GLN A 12 19.17 5.60 -19.90
N HIS A 13 18.35 6.58 -19.55
CA HIS A 13 17.54 6.53 -18.35
C HIS A 13 16.50 5.43 -18.55
N GLN A 14 16.87 4.21 -18.19
CA GLN A 14 15.92 3.11 -18.06
C GLN A 14 15.04 3.46 -16.87
N VAL A 15 13.87 4.06 -17.15
CA VAL A 15 12.87 4.36 -16.13
C VAL A 15 12.41 3.02 -15.57
N HIS A 16 12.95 2.62 -14.43
CA HIS A 16 12.45 1.46 -13.68
C HIS A 16 11.06 1.81 -13.19
N VAL A 17 10.04 1.37 -13.93
CA VAL A 17 8.66 1.47 -13.47
C VAL A 17 8.50 0.47 -12.32
N SER A 18 8.36 1.00 -11.10
CA SER A 18 8.10 0.19 -9.91
C SER A 18 6.86 -0.66 -10.13
N GLN A 19 6.95 -1.97 -9.85
CA GLN A 19 5.79 -2.86 -9.82
C GLN A 19 4.80 -2.47 -8.70
N TRP A 20 5.31 -1.85 -7.64
CA TRP A 20 4.53 -1.38 -6.50
C TRP A 20 3.75 -0.11 -6.87
N LYS A 21 2.42 -0.23 -6.88
CA LYS A 21 1.50 0.88 -7.20
C LYS A 21 1.21 1.79 -6.01
N ILE A 22 1.40 1.26 -4.80
CA ILE A 22 1.32 1.99 -3.55
C ILE A 22 2.65 1.74 -2.85
N LYS A 23 3.25 2.81 -2.35
CA LYS A 23 4.43 2.77 -1.49
C LYS A 23 4.18 3.73 -0.35
N LYS A 24 4.42 3.29 0.88
CA LYS A 24 4.10 4.12 2.02
C LYS A 24 5.11 3.96 3.14
N VAL A 25 5.62 5.10 3.62
CA VAL A 25 6.36 5.19 4.88
C VAL A 25 5.36 5.14 6.04
N LEU A 26 5.55 4.18 6.94
CA LEU A 26 4.68 3.95 8.08
C LEU A 26 4.76 5.10 9.08
N VAL A 27 3.61 5.64 9.47
CA VAL A 27 3.49 6.60 10.56
C VAL A 27 2.88 5.94 11.80
N GLU A 28 2.91 6.60 12.95
CA GLU A 28 2.41 6.04 14.21
C GLU A 28 0.99 5.46 14.11
N PRO A 29 0.00 6.13 13.45
CA PRO A 29 -1.32 5.54 13.25
C PRO A 29 -1.35 4.25 12.43
N ASP A 30 -0.33 3.94 11.65
CA ASP A 30 -0.29 2.71 10.86
C ASP A 30 0.22 1.51 11.68
N VAL A 31 0.92 1.72 12.79
CA VAL A 31 1.52 0.63 13.58
C VAL A 31 0.99 0.52 15.01
N ALA A 32 0.14 1.45 15.44
CA ALA A 32 -0.47 1.44 16.77
C ALA A 32 -1.55 0.35 16.92
N LEU A 33 -1.69 -0.17 18.15
CA LEU A 33 -2.52 -1.33 18.54
C LEU A 33 -4.02 -1.20 18.21
N ASP A 34 -4.54 0.02 18.14
CA ASP A 34 -5.96 0.32 17.92
C ASP A 34 -6.23 1.00 16.57
N ARG A 35 -5.21 1.15 15.73
CA ARG A 35 -5.28 1.98 14.53
C ARG A 35 -5.16 1.19 13.24
N MET A 36 -5.65 1.82 12.19
CA MET A 36 -5.81 1.24 10.86
C MET A 36 -4.65 1.66 9.97
N PHE A 37 -4.24 0.78 9.07
CA PHE A 37 -3.38 1.17 7.96
C PHE A 37 -4.18 2.05 6.99
N LYS A 38 -3.88 3.35 6.94
CA LYS A 38 -4.71 4.32 6.22
C LYS A 38 -4.26 4.56 4.79
N PHE A 39 -5.22 4.74 3.90
CA PHE A 39 -4.98 5.14 2.52
C PHE A 39 -5.40 6.59 2.27
N THR A 40 -4.66 7.24 1.40
CA THR A 40 -5.09 8.45 0.71
C THR A 40 -6.17 8.12 -0.33
N ARG A 41 -6.84 9.16 -0.84
CA ARG A 41 -7.83 9.02 -1.91
C ARG A 41 -7.22 8.50 -3.22
N ALA A 42 -5.96 8.77 -3.52
CA ALA A 42 -5.33 8.27 -4.74
C ALA A 42 -5.03 6.76 -4.64
N GLU A 43 -4.52 6.32 -3.49
CA GLU A 43 -4.21 4.91 -3.23
C GLU A 43 -5.48 4.05 -3.20
N ILE A 44 -6.59 4.60 -2.72
CA ILE A 44 -7.83 3.83 -2.62
C ILE A 44 -8.45 3.48 -3.96
N GLU A 45 -8.31 4.33 -4.96
CA GLU A 45 -8.82 4.03 -6.30
C GLU A 45 -8.13 2.80 -6.89
N HIS A 46 -6.83 2.63 -6.61
CA HIS A 46 -6.12 1.42 -7.00
C HIS A 46 -6.66 0.17 -6.30
N ILE A 47 -7.00 0.27 -5.01
CA ILE A 47 -7.59 -0.85 -4.25
C ILE A 47 -8.97 -1.20 -4.81
N TYR A 48 -9.81 -0.21 -5.11
CA TYR A 48 -11.16 -0.43 -5.66
C TYR A 48 -11.15 -1.15 -7.01
N GLN A 49 -10.16 -0.89 -7.86
CA GLN A 49 -10.01 -1.59 -9.14
C GLN A 49 -9.81 -3.11 -8.97
N ASN A 50 -9.40 -3.56 -7.78
CA ASN A 50 -9.17 -4.96 -7.46
C ASN A 50 -10.31 -5.59 -6.64
N LEU A 51 -11.41 -4.87 -6.42
CA LEU A 51 -12.58 -5.35 -5.67
C LEU A 51 -13.81 -5.36 -6.58
N ASP A 52 -14.72 -6.30 -6.31
CA ASP A 52 -16.04 -6.27 -6.97
C ASP A 52 -16.86 -5.06 -6.53
N ALA A 53 -17.84 -4.67 -7.37
CA ALA A 53 -18.64 -3.46 -7.16
C ALA A 53 -19.42 -3.48 -5.84
N GLU A 54 -19.89 -4.66 -5.41
CA GLU A 54 -20.62 -4.84 -4.16
C GLU A 54 -19.72 -4.54 -2.96
N LYS A 55 -18.51 -5.09 -2.96
CA LYS A 55 -17.48 -4.82 -1.95
C LYS A 55 -17.10 -3.35 -1.92
N VAL A 56 -16.88 -2.72 -3.08
CA VAL A 56 -16.57 -1.28 -3.14
C VAL A 56 -17.69 -0.45 -2.49
N HIS A 57 -18.94 -0.75 -2.83
CA HIS A 57 -20.10 -0.05 -2.27
C HIS A 57 -20.17 -0.23 -0.74
N LYS A 58 -20.08 -1.47 -0.25
CA LYS A 58 -20.05 -1.77 1.20
C LYS A 58 -18.92 -1.03 1.91
N ALA A 59 -17.70 -1.03 1.36
CA ALA A 59 -16.57 -0.34 1.96
C ALA A 59 -16.79 1.17 2.03
N LYS A 60 -17.36 1.79 0.98
CA LYS A 60 -17.70 3.23 0.93
C LYS A 60 -18.76 3.61 1.95
N ASP A 61 -19.74 2.73 2.22
CA ASP A 61 -20.74 2.87 3.29
C ASP A 61 -20.16 2.67 4.70
N GLY A 62 -18.88 2.33 4.81
CA GLY A 62 -18.27 2.01 6.09
C GLY A 62 -18.79 0.67 6.66
N LYS A 63 -19.10 -0.30 5.81
CA LYS A 63 -19.22 -1.71 6.22
C LYS A 63 -17.85 -2.38 6.07
N ASP A 64 -17.61 -3.40 6.88
CA ASP A 64 -16.36 -4.15 6.79
C ASP A 64 -16.42 -5.09 5.59
N VAL A 65 -15.34 -5.11 4.82
CA VAL A 65 -15.17 -5.96 3.65
C VAL A 65 -13.94 -6.82 3.84
N GLY A 66 -14.10 -8.15 3.78
CA GLY A 66 -12.99 -9.09 3.78
C GLY A 66 -12.17 -8.96 2.49
N VAL A 67 -10.86 -8.77 2.65
CA VAL A 67 -9.89 -8.77 1.55
C VAL A 67 -8.71 -9.68 1.91
N LYS A 68 -8.05 -10.21 0.89
CA LYS A 68 -6.83 -11.00 1.04
C LYS A 68 -5.63 -10.19 0.61
N MET A 69 -4.55 -10.27 1.37
CA MET A 69 -3.25 -9.72 1.03
C MET A 69 -2.23 -10.85 0.99
N VAL A 70 -1.41 -10.87 -0.06
CA VAL A 70 -0.39 -11.90 -0.26
C VAL A 70 0.97 -11.27 -0.04
N ASP A 71 1.74 -11.83 0.87
CA ASP A 71 3.13 -11.46 1.04
C ASP A 71 3.93 -11.85 -0.20
N PHE A 72 4.58 -10.89 -0.85
CA PHE A 72 5.33 -11.15 -2.07
C PHE A 72 6.51 -12.11 -1.86
N ASP A 73 7.18 -12.03 -0.72
CA ASP A 73 8.40 -12.79 -0.40
C ASP A 73 8.12 -14.23 0.05
N THR A 74 6.97 -14.49 0.68
CA THR A 74 6.62 -15.82 1.22
C THR A 74 5.44 -16.48 0.51
N GLY A 75 4.68 -15.74 -0.30
CA GLY A 75 3.44 -16.22 -0.92
C GLY A 75 2.30 -16.49 0.08
N THR A 76 2.45 -16.11 1.35
CA THR A 76 1.44 -16.39 2.37
C THR A 76 0.27 -15.42 2.26
N GLU A 77 -0.96 -15.96 2.29
CA GLU A 77 -2.19 -15.18 2.29
C GLU A 77 -2.61 -14.78 3.71
N HIS A 78 -3.03 -13.53 3.88
CA HIS A 78 -3.55 -12.99 5.13
C HIS A 78 -4.88 -12.29 4.88
N GLU A 79 -5.86 -12.53 5.75
CA GLU A 79 -7.16 -11.89 5.66
C GLU A 79 -7.17 -10.57 6.45
N LEU A 80 -7.79 -9.55 5.86
CA LEU A 80 -7.90 -8.20 6.39
C LEU A 80 -9.34 -7.70 6.27
N LEU A 81 -9.73 -6.78 7.15
CA LEU A 81 -10.98 -6.04 7.00
C LEU A 81 -10.69 -4.65 6.45
N PHE A 82 -11.37 -4.30 5.36
CA PHE A 82 -11.25 -3.03 4.66
C PHE A 82 -12.55 -2.22 4.77
N ARG A 83 -12.45 -0.92 5.04
CA ARG A 83 -13.62 -0.01 5.17
C ARG A 83 -13.26 1.48 5.04
N LYS A 84 -14.27 2.32 4.81
CA LYS A 84 -14.24 3.76 5.12
C LYS A 84 -14.42 4.00 6.64
N VAL A 85 -13.64 4.92 7.19
CA VAL A 85 -13.78 5.36 8.60
C VAL A 85 -14.89 6.41 8.70
N ARG A 86 -15.66 6.42 9.81
CA ARG A 86 -16.90 7.20 9.97
C ARG A 86 -16.75 8.73 9.83
N HIS A 87 -15.54 9.28 9.82
CA HIS A 87 -15.29 10.70 9.65
C HIS A 87 -14.17 10.95 8.61
N GLY A 88 -14.53 11.58 7.49
CA GLY A 88 -13.62 11.95 6.39
C GLY A 88 -13.48 10.90 5.28
N ASP A 89 -12.69 11.23 4.25
CA ASP A 89 -12.32 10.31 3.15
C ASP A 89 -11.11 9.45 3.53
N VAL A 90 -11.15 8.88 4.73
CA VAL A 90 -10.11 8.00 5.25
C VAL A 90 -10.57 6.56 5.12
N TYR A 91 -9.75 5.75 4.47
CA TYR A 91 -9.99 4.33 4.27
C TYR A 91 -8.83 3.55 4.87
N GLY A 92 -9.04 2.29 5.23
CA GLY A 92 -7.92 1.49 5.72
C GLY A 92 -8.23 0.04 6.03
N PHE A 93 -7.15 -0.67 6.33
CA PHE A 93 -7.20 -2.05 6.82
C PHE A 93 -7.24 -2.08 8.35
N LYS A 94 -8.02 -3.01 8.90
CA LYS A 94 -8.12 -3.28 10.34
C LYS A 94 -8.10 -4.78 10.63
N LEU A 95 -8.00 -5.10 11.92
CA LEU A 95 -8.03 -6.44 12.52
C LEU A 95 -6.83 -7.31 12.11
N GLY A 96 -6.75 -7.74 10.85
CA GLY A 96 -5.62 -8.54 10.36
C GLY A 96 -4.33 -7.76 10.15
N TRP A 97 -4.42 -6.42 9.99
CA TRP A 97 -3.24 -5.60 9.68
C TRP A 97 -2.21 -5.65 10.80
N LEU A 98 -2.66 -5.43 12.03
CA LEU A 98 -1.80 -5.44 13.20
C LEU A 98 -1.18 -6.82 13.42
N THR A 99 -1.99 -7.88 13.41
CA THR A 99 -1.54 -9.24 13.74
C THR A 99 -0.64 -9.83 12.65
N HIS A 100 -1.06 -9.74 11.40
CA HIS A 100 -0.37 -10.40 10.29
C HIS A 100 0.76 -9.56 9.72
N PHE A 101 0.77 -8.23 9.89
CA PHE A 101 1.82 -7.41 9.30
C PHE A 101 2.65 -6.76 10.38
N VAL A 102 2.07 -5.87 11.20
CA VAL A 102 2.85 -5.09 12.17
C VAL A 102 3.58 -5.99 13.18
N LEU A 103 2.86 -6.88 13.88
CA LEU A 103 3.45 -7.71 14.92
C LEU A 103 4.33 -8.83 14.35
N ARG A 104 3.82 -9.58 13.35
CA ARG A 104 4.54 -10.71 12.74
C ARG A 104 5.83 -10.25 12.04
N ARG A 105 5.76 -9.15 11.26
CA ARG A 105 6.91 -8.61 10.52
C ARG A 105 7.73 -7.61 11.34
N ARG A 106 7.28 -7.27 12.55
CA ARG A 106 7.91 -6.30 13.47
C ARG A 106 8.07 -4.91 12.85
N LEU A 107 7.07 -4.46 12.10
CA LEU A 107 7.08 -3.19 11.39
C LEU A 107 7.11 -2.00 12.37
N LYS A 108 7.82 -0.94 11.99
CA LYS A 108 8.03 0.26 12.81
C LYS A 108 7.74 1.54 12.01
N VAL A 109 7.47 2.62 12.75
CA VAL A 109 7.40 3.96 12.18
C VAL A 109 8.69 4.28 11.43
N GLY A 110 8.57 4.81 10.22
CA GLY A 110 9.69 5.17 9.34
C GLY A 110 10.09 4.08 8.34
N GLU A 111 9.59 2.85 8.47
CA GLU A 111 9.81 1.80 7.47
C GLU A 111 8.86 2.00 6.25
N GLU A 112 9.30 1.60 5.06
CA GLU A 112 8.49 1.63 3.83
C GLU A 112 7.92 0.23 3.54
N ILE A 113 6.65 0.19 3.13
CA ILE A 113 6.00 -0.98 2.53
C ILE A 113 5.49 -0.68 1.12
#